data_AF-A0AAC8ZZS3-F1
#
_entry.id   AF-A0AAC8ZZS3-F1
#
_cell.length_a   1.000
_cell.length_b   1.000
_cell.length_c   1.000
_cell.angle_alpha   90.00
_cell.angle_beta   90.00
_cell.angle_gamma   90.00
#
_symmetry.space_group_name_H-M   'P 1'
#
loop_
_entity.id
_entity.type
_entity.pdbx_description
1 polymer ?
#
loop_
_entity_poly.entity_id
_entity_poly.type
_entity_poly.pdbx_seq_one_letter_code
_entity_poly.pdbx_strand_id
1 'polypeptide(L)'
;MLSSAELVDDKGNFIRKSDIFSKRTIKKAMVIDKVENSSEALLLSISQKVKVDFDYMEKLTGKERNILIDELKGQIFANIKNNNLEYVSNDEYLTGNIREKISDIDNYIKYCEENNKELLISKEELEYQKEKLKEVLPKELEASEINVRIGATWIPKEDIKRFVIETLKPPTYLRNSINIEFSEYNSEWRITGKSADRDNPYSIMTYGTERANAYKLIEDALNLRDTKVFDYETDENGKTTATLNKKETMLATQKQDLLKEEFKNWVFKEPNRREKLVKIYNEKFNSVRLREFDGSHLTLDGINPEIKLRPHQLNAIARTLYGGNTLLAHVVGAGKTKLSSPL
;
A
#
# COMPACT_ATOMS: atom_id res chain seq x y z
N MET A 1 -26.25 24.62 -14.91
CA MET A 1 -27.52 25.38 -14.95
C MET A 1 -27.69 25.88 -16.36
N LEU A 2 -28.92 25.89 -16.87
CA LEU A 2 -29.23 26.35 -18.21
C LEU A 2 -28.76 27.80 -18.38
N SER A 3 -27.82 28.04 -19.30
CA SER A 3 -27.52 29.38 -19.77
C SER A 3 -28.73 29.88 -20.56
N SER A 4 -29.34 30.96 -20.07
CA SER A 4 -30.52 31.56 -20.69
C SER A 4 -30.22 31.94 -22.14
N ALA A 5 -31.12 31.62 -23.07
CA ALA A 5 -30.95 31.88 -24.50
C ALA A 5 -30.92 33.38 -24.87
N GLU A 6 -31.27 34.24 -23.91
CA GLU A 6 -31.52 35.66 -24.05
C GLU A 6 -30.79 36.43 -22.95
N LEU A 7 -30.13 37.53 -23.32
CA LEU A 7 -29.60 38.52 -22.39
C LEU A 7 -30.69 39.56 -22.14
N VAL A 8 -31.07 39.69 -20.87
CA VAL A 8 -32.05 40.65 -20.36
C VAL A 8 -31.38 41.68 -19.46
N ASP A 9 -31.91 42.90 -19.40
CA ASP A 9 -31.44 43.94 -18.48
C ASP A 9 -31.90 43.68 -17.04
N ASP A 10 -31.43 44.49 -16.08
CA ASP A 10 -31.78 44.38 -14.66
C ASP A 10 -33.30 44.59 -14.38
N LYS A 11 -34.09 44.95 -15.41
CA LYS A 11 -35.54 45.12 -15.38
C LYS A 11 -36.30 44.03 -16.16
N GLY A 12 -35.60 43.02 -16.69
CA GLY A 12 -36.20 41.89 -17.41
C GLY A 12 -36.54 42.16 -18.87
N ASN A 13 -36.08 43.28 -19.46
CA ASN A 13 -36.32 43.57 -20.87
C ASN A 13 -35.25 42.94 -21.75
N PHE A 14 -35.68 42.38 -22.89
CA PHE A 14 -34.83 41.73 -23.86
C PHE A 14 -33.81 42.71 -24.48
N ILE A 15 -32.51 42.39 -24.37
CA ILE A 15 -31.42 43.16 -24.97
C ILE A 15 -30.98 42.51 -26.29
N ARG A 16 -30.54 41.24 -26.25
CA ARG A 16 -30.14 40.48 -27.44
C ARG A 16 -30.06 38.97 -27.20
N LYS A 17 -30.02 38.19 -28.29
CA LYS A 17 -29.72 36.75 -28.25
C LYS A 17 -28.30 36.47 -27.78
N SER A 18 -28.11 35.39 -27.01
CA SER A 18 -26.81 34.91 -26.52
C SER A 18 -25.81 34.60 -27.65
N ASP A 19 -24.51 34.69 -27.35
CA ASP A 19 -23.39 34.44 -28.28
C ASP A 19 -23.41 33.02 -28.90
N ILE A 20 -24.21 32.08 -28.36
CA ILE A 20 -24.43 30.75 -28.92
C ILE A 20 -25.07 30.78 -30.32
N PHE A 21 -25.79 31.86 -30.66
CA PHE A 21 -26.46 32.03 -31.95
C PHE A 21 -25.61 32.76 -32.99
N SER A 22 -24.47 33.36 -32.60
CA SER A 22 -23.62 34.17 -33.48
C SER A 22 -22.18 33.65 -33.60
N LYS A 23 -21.76 32.73 -32.72
CA LYS A 23 -20.43 32.10 -32.75
C LYS A 23 -20.56 30.58 -32.78
N ARG A 24 -19.85 29.92 -33.70
CA ARG A 24 -19.66 28.46 -33.67
C ARG A 24 -19.05 28.08 -32.32
N THR A 25 -19.84 27.45 -31.46
CA THR A 25 -19.48 27.12 -30.07
C THR A 25 -18.99 25.68 -29.90
N ILE A 26 -19.08 24.85 -30.95
CA ILE A 26 -18.50 23.51 -30.99
C ILE A 26 -17.44 23.51 -32.10
N LYS A 27 -16.16 23.65 -31.73
CA LYS A 27 -15.07 23.18 -32.60
C LYS A 27 -15.15 21.66 -32.59
N LYS A 28 -15.22 21.04 -33.77
CA LYS A 28 -14.96 19.60 -33.94
C LYS A 28 -13.65 19.30 -33.20
N ALA A 29 -13.61 18.25 -32.38
CA ALA A 29 -12.35 17.77 -31.79
C ALA A 29 -11.35 17.63 -32.95
N MET A 30 -10.33 18.49 -32.97
CA MET A 30 -9.24 18.36 -33.92
C MET A 30 -8.54 17.07 -33.52
N VAL A 31 -8.58 16.08 -34.41
CA VAL A 31 -7.70 14.92 -34.28
C VAL A 31 -6.31 15.50 -34.44
N ILE A 32 -5.49 15.39 -33.40
CA ILE A 32 -4.08 15.76 -33.49
C ILE A 32 -3.46 14.67 -34.36
N ASP A 33 -3.21 15.00 -35.62
CA ASP A 33 -2.72 14.04 -36.61
C ASP A 33 -1.20 13.91 -36.59
N LYS A 34 -0.48 14.86 -35.97
CA LYS A 34 0.98 14.85 -35.87
C LYS A 34 1.49 15.64 -34.66
N VAL A 35 2.51 15.13 -33.99
CA VAL A 35 3.28 15.81 -32.93
C VAL A 35 4.77 15.65 -33.17
N GLU A 36 5.57 16.65 -32.79
CA GLU A 36 7.03 16.61 -33.00
C GLU A 36 7.78 15.99 -31.80
N ASN A 37 7.20 16.08 -30.60
CA ASN A 37 7.81 15.64 -29.35
C ASN A 37 7.27 14.27 -28.89
N SER A 38 8.17 13.35 -28.55
CA SER A 38 7.81 12.02 -28.01
C SER A 38 7.06 12.11 -26.68
N SER A 39 7.35 13.11 -25.85
CA SER A 39 6.66 13.32 -24.56
C SER A 39 5.18 13.69 -24.79
N GLU A 40 4.90 14.47 -25.84
CA GLU A 40 3.53 14.82 -26.22
C GLU A 40 2.80 13.60 -26.81
N ALA A 41 3.48 12.80 -27.63
CA ALA A 41 2.94 11.55 -28.14
C ALA A 41 2.59 10.57 -27.02
N LEU A 42 3.45 10.44 -26.00
CA LEU A 42 3.20 9.63 -24.81
C LEU A 42 1.95 10.11 -24.06
N LEU A 43 1.80 11.42 -23.89
CA LEU A 43 0.63 12.01 -23.23
C LEU A 43 -0.67 11.71 -23.96
N LEU A 44 -0.67 11.86 -25.29
CA LEU A 44 -1.81 11.51 -26.14
C LEU A 44 -2.11 10.01 -26.10
N SER A 45 -1.07 9.18 -26.08
CA SER A 45 -1.19 7.73 -25.96
C SER A 45 -1.87 7.33 -24.66
N ILE A 46 -1.41 7.84 -23.51
CA ILE A 46 -2.03 7.51 -22.22
C ILE A 46 -3.46 8.08 -22.12
N SER A 47 -3.70 9.31 -22.59
CA SER A 47 -5.04 9.92 -22.50
C SER A 47 -6.08 9.25 -23.41
N GLN A 48 -5.70 8.76 -24.59
CA GLN A 48 -6.63 8.18 -25.57
C GLN A 48 -6.66 6.65 -25.57
N LYS A 49 -5.53 6.01 -25.26
CA LYS A 49 -5.35 4.55 -25.27
C LYS A 49 -5.26 3.95 -23.88
N VAL A 50 -5.11 4.78 -22.83
CA VAL A 50 -4.99 4.35 -21.42
C VAL A 50 -3.76 3.44 -21.19
N LYS A 51 -2.76 3.53 -22.07
CA LYS A 51 -1.51 2.76 -22.01
C LYS A 51 -0.42 3.44 -22.85
N VAL A 52 0.83 3.00 -22.71
CA VAL A 52 1.91 3.35 -23.64
C VAL A 52 1.73 2.52 -24.92
N ASP A 53 1.00 3.08 -25.89
CA ASP A 53 0.74 2.48 -27.19
C ASP A 53 1.74 3.01 -28.24
N PHE A 54 2.77 2.22 -28.54
CA PHE A 54 3.81 2.61 -29.50
C PHE A 54 3.26 2.74 -30.92
N ASP A 55 2.40 1.82 -31.39
CA ASP A 55 1.83 1.91 -32.74
C ASP A 55 1.09 3.22 -32.98
N TYR A 56 0.43 3.73 -31.93
CA TYR A 56 -0.21 5.05 -31.95
C TYR A 56 0.82 6.19 -31.96
N MET A 57 1.85 6.11 -31.12
CA MET A 57 2.90 7.15 -31.01
C MET A 57 3.78 7.25 -32.26
N GLU A 58 4.10 6.12 -32.90
CA GLU A 58 4.83 6.08 -34.17
C GLU A 58 4.03 6.75 -35.28
N LYS A 59 2.71 6.55 -35.32
CA LYS A 59 1.83 7.24 -36.28
C LYS A 59 1.80 8.75 -36.08
N LEU A 60 1.82 9.20 -34.82
CA LEU A 60 1.79 10.62 -34.49
C LEU A 60 3.12 11.33 -34.76
N THR A 61 4.25 10.66 -34.52
CA THR A 61 5.58 11.28 -34.58
C THR A 61 6.34 10.97 -35.87
N GLY A 62 6.04 9.84 -36.50
CA GLY A 62 6.84 9.25 -37.57
C GLY A 62 8.18 8.66 -37.09
N LYS A 63 8.42 8.57 -35.77
CA LYS A 63 9.63 7.98 -35.19
C LYS A 63 9.45 6.49 -34.99
N GLU A 64 10.53 5.74 -35.06
CA GLU A 64 10.54 4.31 -34.74
C GLU A 64 10.47 4.08 -33.22
N ARG A 65 9.90 2.94 -32.81
CA ARG A 65 9.76 2.53 -31.40
C ARG A 65 11.04 2.66 -30.59
N ASN A 66 12.20 2.26 -31.12
CA ASN A 66 13.46 2.33 -30.38
C ASN A 66 13.87 3.78 -30.08
N ILE A 67 13.67 4.69 -31.03
CA ILE A 67 13.92 6.13 -30.83
C ILE A 67 12.97 6.69 -29.77
N LEU A 68 11.69 6.29 -29.81
CA LEU A 68 10.71 6.68 -28.80
C LEU A 68 11.11 6.19 -27.40
N ILE A 69 11.60 4.95 -27.28
CA ILE A 69 12.06 4.38 -26.01
C ILE A 69 13.24 5.19 -25.45
N ASP A 70 14.22 5.51 -26.29
CA ASP A 70 15.42 6.26 -25.89
C ASP A 70 15.08 7.70 -25.47
N GLU A 71 14.24 8.39 -26.24
CA GLU A 71 13.82 9.77 -25.93
C GLU A 71 12.91 9.85 -24.69
N LEU A 72 12.17 8.77 -24.38
CA LEU A 72 11.27 8.69 -23.23
C LEU A 72 11.89 8.02 -22.01
N LYS A 73 13.21 7.81 -22.02
CA LYS A 73 13.92 7.23 -20.87
C LYS A 73 13.64 8.03 -19.59
N GLY A 74 13.18 7.33 -18.55
CA GLY A 74 12.77 7.93 -17.28
C GLY A 74 11.31 8.42 -17.25
N GLN A 75 10.63 8.55 -18.39
CA GLN A 75 9.18 8.80 -18.48
C GLN A 75 8.38 7.50 -18.65
N ILE A 76 8.98 6.48 -19.27
CA ILE A 76 8.43 5.14 -19.41
C ILE A 76 9.39 4.10 -18.85
N PHE A 77 8.83 2.98 -18.40
CA PHE A 77 9.55 1.85 -17.84
C PHE A 77 9.00 0.55 -18.38
N ALA A 78 9.89 -0.43 -18.52
CA ALA A 78 9.59 -1.79 -18.90
C ALA A 78 9.03 -2.59 -17.71
N ASN A 79 7.76 -2.94 -17.81
CA ASN A 79 7.04 -3.80 -16.89
C ASN A 79 6.96 -5.22 -17.45
N ILE A 80 7.63 -6.17 -16.80
CA ILE A 80 7.67 -7.57 -17.22
C ILE A 80 6.59 -8.32 -16.44
N LYS A 81 5.54 -8.79 -17.14
CA LYS A 81 4.46 -9.58 -16.56
C LYS A 81 4.27 -10.86 -17.37
N ASN A 82 4.29 -12.02 -16.72
CA ASN A 82 4.04 -13.32 -17.37
C ASN A 82 4.89 -13.56 -18.64
N ASN A 83 6.18 -13.21 -18.61
CA ASN A 83 7.10 -13.25 -19.77
C ASN A 83 6.72 -12.32 -20.95
N ASN A 84 5.81 -11.37 -20.74
CA ASN A 84 5.54 -10.31 -21.70
C ASN A 84 6.14 -8.99 -21.20
N LEU A 85 6.69 -8.23 -22.15
CA LEU A 85 7.25 -6.90 -21.91
C LEU A 85 6.22 -5.84 -22.32
N GLU A 86 5.74 -5.07 -21.36
CA GLU A 86 4.88 -3.92 -21.60
C GLU A 86 5.56 -2.66 -21.09
N TYR A 87 5.42 -1.54 -21.79
CA TYR A 87 5.88 -0.26 -21.26
C TYR A 87 4.74 0.43 -20.54
N VAL A 88 5.05 0.98 -19.36
CA VAL A 88 4.11 1.76 -18.55
C VAL A 88 4.75 3.10 -18.23
N SER A 89 3.94 4.09 -17.88
CA SER A 89 4.46 5.41 -17.49
C SER A 89 5.20 5.34 -16.16
N ASN A 90 6.09 6.31 -15.92
CA ASN A 90 6.84 6.46 -14.67
C ASN A 90 5.92 6.41 -13.45
N ASP A 91 4.84 7.18 -13.46
CA ASP A 91 3.92 7.26 -12.33
C ASP A 91 3.22 5.92 -12.06
N GLU A 92 2.99 5.08 -13.07
CA GLU A 92 2.48 3.72 -12.87
C GLU A 92 3.59 2.77 -12.37
N TYR A 93 4.77 2.86 -12.96
CA TYR A 93 5.90 2.00 -12.63
C TYR A 93 6.42 2.21 -11.20
N LEU A 94 6.48 3.46 -10.74
CA LEU A 94 7.00 3.81 -9.41
C LEU A 94 5.92 3.84 -8.32
N THR A 95 4.81 3.13 -8.55
CA THR A 95 3.66 2.98 -7.64
C THR A 95 3.46 1.54 -7.20
N GLY A 96 2.91 1.33 -6.00
CA GLY A 96 2.59 0.02 -5.46
C GLY A 96 3.74 -0.55 -4.62
N ASN A 97 3.84 -1.87 -4.54
CA ASN A 97 4.85 -2.54 -3.74
C ASN A 97 6.24 -2.45 -4.39
N ILE A 98 7.03 -1.45 -3.98
CA ILE A 98 8.34 -1.14 -4.56
C ILE A 98 9.34 -2.26 -4.28
N ARG A 99 9.31 -2.85 -3.08
CA ARG A 99 10.23 -3.95 -2.71
C ARG A 99 9.95 -5.21 -3.52
N GLU A 100 8.68 -5.53 -3.74
CA GLU A 100 8.26 -6.64 -4.60
C GLU A 100 8.73 -6.42 -6.04
N LYS A 101 8.53 -5.23 -6.62
CA LYS A 101 9.05 -4.92 -7.97
C LYS A 101 10.56 -5.08 -8.10
N ILE A 102 11.33 -4.66 -7.10
CA ILE A 102 12.79 -4.87 -7.08
C ILE A 102 13.10 -6.37 -7.04
N SER A 103 12.40 -7.12 -6.18
CA SER A 103 12.55 -8.58 -6.08
C SER A 103 12.14 -9.29 -7.37
N ASP A 104 11.12 -8.82 -8.08
CA ASP A 104 10.66 -9.40 -9.34
C ASP A 104 11.71 -9.26 -10.43
N ILE A 105 12.41 -8.12 -10.48
CA ILE A 105 13.55 -7.93 -11.40
C ILE A 105 14.68 -8.92 -11.07
N ASP A 106 15.02 -9.07 -9.78
CA ASP A 106 16.05 -10.03 -9.35
C ASP A 106 15.68 -11.47 -9.68
N ASN A 107 14.43 -11.85 -9.41
CA ASN A 107 13.89 -13.17 -9.72
C ASN A 107 13.86 -13.40 -11.23
N TYR A 108 13.52 -12.39 -12.03
CA TYR A 108 13.52 -12.47 -13.49
C TYR A 108 14.91 -12.71 -14.06
N ILE A 109 15.92 -11.93 -13.61
CA ILE A 109 17.32 -12.11 -14.03
C ILE A 109 17.78 -13.53 -13.68
N LYS A 110 17.58 -13.94 -12.43
CA LYS A 110 17.95 -15.27 -11.95
C LYS A 110 17.27 -16.38 -12.74
N TYR A 111 15.96 -16.24 -13.00
CA TYR A 111 15.20 -17.21 -13.79
C TYR A 111 15.76 -17.35 -15.22
N CYS A 112 16.08 -16.24 -15.88
CA CYS A 112 16.68 -16.28 -17.22
C CYS A 112 18.07 -16.92 -17.22
N GLU A 113 18.91 -16.57 -16.25
CA GLU A 113 20.25 -17.17 -16.07
C GLU A 113 20.18 -18.69 -15.82
N GLU A 114 19.30 -19.14 -14.90
CA GLU A 114 19.13 -20.57 -14.57
C GLU A 114 18.55 -21.40 -15.72
N ASN A 115 17.76 -20.78 -16.61
CA ASN A 115 17.08 -21.47 -17.71
C ASN A 115 17.71 -21.20 -19.08
N ASN A 116 18.87 -20.53 -19.14
CA ASN A 116 19.52 -20.10 -20.39
C ASN A 116 18.57 -19.36 -21.36
N LYS A 117 17.69 -18.51 -20.81
CA LYS A 117 16.77 -17.69 -21.60
C LYS A 117 17.36 -16.31 -21.84
N GLU A 118 17.17 -15.79 -23.05
CA GLU A 118 17.51 -14.40 -23.36
C GLU A 118 16.63 -13.43 -22.56
N LEU A 119 17.23 -12.35 -22.07
CA LEU A 119 16.49 -11.29 -21.40
C LEU A 119 15.68 -10.51 -22.45
N LEU A 120 14.41 -10.20 -22.12
CA LEU A 120 13.53 -9.39 -22.95
C LEU A 120 14.02 -7.94 -23.07
N ILE A 121 14.85 -7.51 -22.13
CA ILE A 121 15.44 -6.18 -22.06
C ILE A 121 16.87 -6.29 -21.52
N SER A 122 17.74 -5.35 -21.87
CA SER A 122 19.14 -5.41 -21.46
C SER A 122 19.30 -5.40 -19.94
N LYS A 123 20.37 -6.05 -19.46
CA LYS A 123 20.71 -6.06 -18.03
C LYS A 123 20.94 -4.65 -17.48
N GLU A 124 21.56 -3.78 -18.28
CA GLU A 124 21.78 -2.36 -17.94
C GLU A 124 20.45 -1.63 -17.69
N GLU A 125 19.44 -1.89 -18.52
CA GLU A 125 18.13 -1.26 -18.33
C GLU A 125 17.43 -1.82 -17.09
N LEU A 126 17.48 -3.14 -16.85
CA LEU A 126 16.96 -3.72 -15.60
C LEU A 126 17.62 -3.10 -14.36
N GLU A 127 18.93 -2.89 -14.39
CA GLU A 127 19.66 -2.23 -13.30
C GLU A 127 19.23 -0.78 -13.11
N TYR A 128 19.11 -0.01 -14.21
CA TYR A 128 18.58 1.35 -14.17
C TYR A 128 17.18 1.42 -13.55
N GLN A 129 16.28 0.50 -13.92
CA GLN A 129 14.94 0.44 -13.35
C GLN A 129 14.97 0.14 -11.83
N LYS A 130 15.87 -0.76 -11.39
CA LYS A 130 16.07 -1.03 -9.96
C LYS A 130 16.56 0.20 -9.21
N GLU A 131 17.46 0.99 -9.78
CA GLU A 131 17.92 2.24 -9.18
C GLU A 131 16.76 3.22 -9.00
N LYS A 132 15.90 3.38 -10.02
CA LYS A 132 14.71 4.22 -9.92
C LYS A 132 13.68 3.75 -8.90
N LEU A 133 13.50 2.44 -8.75
CA LEU A 133 12.68 1.90 -7.68
C LEU A 133 13.29 2.16 -6.29
N LYS A 134 14.62 2.07 -6.14
CA LYS A 134 15.30 2.35 -4.87
C LYS A 134 15.19 3.81 -4.45
N GLU A 135 15.25 4.75 -5.40
CA GLU A 135 15.07 6.19 -5.14
C GLU A 135 13.71 6.52 -4.49
N VAL A 136 12.70 5.70 -4.77
CA VAL A 136 11.32 5.91 -4.32
C VAL A 136 10.89 4.97 -3.20
N LEU A 137 11.83 4.21 -2.62
CA LEU A 137 11.53 3.37 -1.46
C LEU A 137 11.04 4.25 -0.30
N PRO A 138 9.94 3.87 0.37
CA PRO A 138 9.53 4.53 1.59
C PRO A 138 10.68 4.53 2.61
N LYS A 139 10.85 5.66 3.31
CA LYS A 139 11.81 5.76 4.41
C LYS A 139 11.50 4.67 5.44
N GLU A 140 12.52 3.92 5.83
CA GLU A 140 12.34 2.85 6.82
C GLU A 140 11.85 3.43 8.16
N LEU A 141 10.87 2.74 8.74
CA LEU A 141 10.32 3.05 10.05
C LEU A 141 11.25 2.52 11.12
N GLU A 142 11.51 3.36 12.12
CA GLU A 142 12.27 3.00 13.30
C GLU A 142 11.42 2.22 14.30
N ALA A 143 12.08 1.52 15.24
CA ALA A 143 11.38 0.77 16.30
C ALA A 143 10.41 1.65 17.13
N SER A 144 10.71 2.94 17.30
CA SER A 144 9.84 3.89 18.01
C SER A 144 8.57 4.26 17.23
N GLU A 145 8.56 4.07 15.91
CA GLU A 145 7.43 4.39 15.03
C GLU A 145 6.50 3.18 14.84
N ILE A 146 6.92 2.00 15.27
CA ILE A 146 6.18 0.75 15.10
C ILE A 146 5.40 0.43 16.38
N ASN A 147 4.07 0.46 16.29
CA ASN A 147 3.20 -0.02 17.38
C ASN A 147 3.01 -1.53 17.28
N VAL A 148 3.38 -2.26 18.34
CA VAL A 148 3.30 -3.72 18.38
C VAL A 148 2.28 -4.17 19.41
N ARG A 149 1.43 -5.11 19.00
CA ARG A 149 0.49 -5.81 19.88
C ARG A 149 0.80 -7.31 19.90
N ILE A 150 0.49 -7.95 21.02
CA ILE A 150 0.46 -9.42 21.06
C ILE A 150 -0.60 -9.94 20.08
N GLY A 151 -0.31 -11.05 19.40
CA GLY A 151 -1.14 -11.57 18.32
C GLY A 151 -0.88 -10.95 16.94
N ALA A 152 0.13 -10.08 16.82
CA ALA A 152 0.60 -9.63 15.51
C ALA A 152 1.21 -10.80 14.71
N THR A 153 0.57 -11.17 13.61
CA THR A 153 0.92 -12.34 12.78
C THR A 153 2.24 -12.19 12.02
N TRP A 154 2.78 -10.97 11.93
CA TRP A 154 4.07 -10.73 11.29
C TRP A 154 5.25 -11.12 12.18
N ILE A 155 5.04 -11.30 13.49
CA ILE A 155 6.09 -11.69 14.43
C ILE A 155 6.32 -13.21 14.30
N PRO A 156 7.58 -13.65 14.08
CA PRO A 156 7.88 -15.07 13.97
C PRO A 156 7.49 -15.86 15.23
N LYS A 157 7.00 -17.09 15.05
CA LYS A 157 6.62 -18.00 16.15
C LYS A 157 7.78 -18.28 17.11
N GLU A 158 9.02 -18.26 16.61
CA GLU A 158 10.24 -18.44 17.41
C GLU A 158 10.44 -17.29 18.39
N ASP A 159 10.12 -16.05 17.97
CA ASP A 159 10.18 -14.88 18.83
C ASP A 159 9.05 -14.91 19.86
N ILE A 160 7.83 -15.33 19.48
CA ILE A 160 6.75 -15.55 20.46
C ILE A 160 7.15 -16.63 21.48
N LYS A 161 7.78 -17.73 21.04
CA LYS A 161 8.25 -18.80 21.94
C LYS A 161 9.31 -18.27 22.90
N ARG A 162 10.21 -17.42 22.40
CA ARG A 162 11.22 -16.75 23.21
C ARG A 162 10.58 -15.83 24.25
N PHE A 163 9.56 -15.05 23.90
CA PHE A 163 8.80 -14.25 24.86
C PHE A 163 8.20 -15.12 25.97
N VAL A 164 7.52 -16.21 25.62
CA VAL A 164 6.93 -17.11 26.62
C VAL A 164 7.99 -17.68 27.58
N ILE A 165 9.14 -18.11 27.05
CA ILE A 165 10.22 -18.69 27.87
C ILE A 165 10.89 -17.63 28.75
N GLU A 166 11.15 -16.42 28.24
CA GLU A 166 11.80 -15.35 29.02
C GLU A 166 10.89 -14.77 30.10
N THR A 167 9.59 -14.66 29.81
CA THR A 167 8.58 -14.12 30.73
C THR A 167 8.23 -15.11 31.83
N LEU A 168 7.94 -16.38 31.47
CA LEU A 168 7.49 -17.39 32.43
C LEU A 168 8.64 -18.18 33.04
N LYS A 169 9.83 -18.19 32.44
CA LYS A 169 11.02 -18.88 32.95
C LYS A 169 10.78 -20.35 33.35
N PRO A 170 10.14 -21.17 32.48
CA PRO A 170 9.95 -22.58 32.80
C PRO A 170 11.31 -23.29 32.94
N PRO A 171 11.38 -24.35 33.77
CA PRO A 171 12.54 -25.21 33.89
C PRO A 171 13.06 -25.68 32.53
N THR A 172 14.37 -25.79 32.36
CA THR A 172 15.01 -26.08 31.07
C THR A 172 14.47 -27.35 30.40
N TYR A 173 14.18 -28.39 31.19
CA TYR A 173 13.64 -29.66 30.69
C TYR A 173 12.20 -29.55 30.13
N LEU A 174 11.44 -28.50 30.50
CA LEU A 174 10.08 -28.24 29.98
C LEU A 174 10.05 -27.30 28.77
N ARG A 175 11.14 -26.60 28.45
CA ARG A 175 11.17 -25.62 27.35
C ARG A 175 10.87 -26.25 25.98
N ASN A 176 11.17 -27.54 25.82
CA ASN A 176 10.92 -28.28 24.58
C ASN A 176 9.48 -28.82 24.49
N SER A 177 8.80 -29.03 25.63
CA SER A 177 7.41 -29.49 25.64
C SER A 177 6.41 -28.34 25.40
N ILE A 178 6.84 -27.09 25.60
CA ILE A 178 6.07 -25.89 25.29
C ILE A 178 6.36 -25.47 23.86
N ASN A 179 5.39 -25.65 22.96
CA ASN A 179 5.52 -25.24 21.56
C ASN A 179 4.44 -24.24 21.17
N ILE A 180 4.83 -23.33 20.27
CA ILE A 180 3.94 -22.31 19.72
C ILE A 180 3.70 -22.66 18.26
N GLU A 181 2.43 -22.89 17.95
CA GLU A 181 1.95 -23.28 16.65
C GLU A 181 1.02 -22.16 16.14
N PHE A 182 1.17 -21.81 14.86
CA PHE A 182 0.26 -20.94 14.14
C PHE A 182 -0.32 -21.72 12.98
N SER A 183 -1.65 -21.79 12.91
CA SER A 183 -2.33 -22.47 11.82
C SER A 183 -2.82 -21.43 10.82
N GLU A 184 -2.23 -21.45 9.61
CA GLU A 184 -2.56 -20.47 8.55
C GLU A 184 -4.00 -20.62 8.05
N TYR A 185 -4.58 -21.83 8.12
CA TYR A 185 -5.93 -22.11 7.63
C TYR A 185 -7.03 -21.39 8.42
N ASN A 186 -6.91 -21.36 9.76
CA ASN A 186 -7.87 -20.72 10.66
C ASN A 186 -7.33 -19.42 11.28
N SER A 187 -6.07 -19.05 10.98
CA SER A 187 -5.38 -17.91 11.59
C SER A 187 -5.38 -17.94 13.12
N GLU A 188 -5.23 -19.15 13.70
CA GLU A 188 -5.22 -19.33 15.16
C GLU A 188 -3.84 -19.73 15.69
N TRP A 189 -3.51 -19.16 16.85
CA TRP A 189 -2.35 -19.54 17.64
C TRP A 189 -2.72 -20.62 18.65
N ARG A 190 -1.84 -21.60 18.81
CA ARG A 190 -1.95 -22.64 19.83
C ARG A 190 -0.63 -22.80 20.57
N ILE A 191 -0.72 -22.89 21.89
CA ILE A 191 0.39 -23.26 22.76
C ILE A 191 0.16 -24.70 23.22
N THR A 192 1.06 -25.61 22.88
CA THR A 192 1.04 -26.98 23.39
C THR A 192 1.87 -27.08 24.67
N GLY A 193 1.62 -28.09 25.51
CA GLY A 193 2.35 -28.27 26.77
C GLY A 193 2.00 -27.28 27.89
N LYS A 194 0.92 -26.48 27.78
CA LYS A 194 0.51 -25.46 28.79
C LYS A 194 0.33 -25.99 30.21
N SER A 195 0.07 -27.29 30.34
CA SER A 195 -0.16 -27.97 31.61
C SER A 195 1.08 -28.67 32.16
N ALA A 196 2.24 -28.55 31.50
CA ALA A 196 3.47 -29.17 31.98
C ALA A 196 4.13 -28.34 33.10
N ASP A 197 3.92 -27.03 33.10
CA ASP A 197 4.55 -26.07 34.01
C ASP A 197 3.57 -25.57 35.09
N ARG A 198 2.97 -26.52 35.83
CA ARG A 198 1.88 -26.26 36.80
C ARG A 198 2.36 -25.61 38.09
N ASP A 199 3.56 -25.94 38.54
CA ASP A 199 4.09 -25.50 39.83
C ASP A 199 4.92 -24.21 39.73
N ASN A 200 4.95 -23.57 38.55
CA ASN A 200 5.74 -22.38 38.33
C ASN A 200 5.01 -21.10 38.81
N PRO A 201 5.51 -20.40 39.84
CA PRO A 201 4.87 -19.19 40.37
C PRO A 201 4.65 -18.09 39.33
N TYR A 202 5.52 -17.99 38.31
CA TYR A 202 5.32 -17.02 37.23
C TYR A 202 4.07 -17.33 36.40
N SER A 203 3.81 -18.62 36.18
CA SER A 203 2.67 -19.12 35.40
C SER A 203 1.35 -19.06 36.16
N ILE A 204 1.35 -19.38 37.46
CA ILE A 204 0.11 -19.50 38.25
C ILE A 204 -0.21 -18.28 39.13
N MET A 205 0.75 -17.42 39.46
CA MET A 205 0.55 -16.28 40.36
C MET A 205 0.96 -14.93 39.76
N THR A 206 2.18 -14.82 39.22
CA THR A 206 2.70 -13.53 38.72
C THR A 206 1.93 -13.07 37.49
N TYR A 207 1.87 -13.92 36.46
CA TYR A 207 1.22 -13.63 35.18
C TYR A 207 -0.03 -14.46 34.93
N GLY A 208 -0.43 -15.31 35.87
CA GLY A 208 -1.66 -16.08 35.79
C GLY A 208 -2.51 -15.95 37.05
N THR A 209 -3.52 -16.80 37.12
CA THR A 209 -4.43 -16.96 38.24
C THR A 209 -4.55 -18.45 38.56
N GLU A 210 -5.10 -18.79 39.72
CA GLU A 210 -5.39 -20.19 40.09
C GLU A 210 -6.32 -20.87 39.06
N ARG A 211 -7.23 -20.12 38.44
CA ARG A 211 -8.24 -20.62 37.49
C ARG A 211 -7.80 -20.56 36.02
N ALA A 212 -6.78 -19.77 35.71
CA ALA A 212 -6.25 -19.61 34.36
C ALA A 212 -4.75 -19.28 34.41
N ASN A 213 -3.92 -20.25 34.00
CA ASN A 213 -2.47 -20.08 33.97
C ASN A 213 -2.03 -19.11 32.85
N ALA A 214 -0.82 -18.56 32.99
CA ALA A 214 -0.29 -17.56 32.06
C ALA A 214 -0.21 -18.08 30.61
N TYR A 215 0.08 -19.37 30.39
CA TYR A 215 0.09 -19.96 29.05
C TYR A 215 -1.28 -19.87 28.36
N LYS A 216 -2.36 -20.09 29.10
CA LYS A 216 -3.73 -19.90 28.58
C LYS A 216 -3.98 -18.43 28.26
N LEU A 217 -3.61 -17.52 29.15
CA LEU A 217 -3.79 -16.07 28.95
C LEU A 217 -3.03 -15.57 27.72
N ILE A 218 -1.79 -16.03 27.52
CA ILE A 218 -0.96 -15.70 26.35
C ILE A 218 -1.59 -16.26 25.08
N GLU A 219 -2.07 -17.51 25.07
CA GLU A 219 -2.75 -18.05 23.87
C GLU A 219 -4.01 -17.25 23.52
N ASP A 220 -4.86 -16.94 24.51
CA ASP A 220 -6.05 -16.13 24.29
C ASP A 220 -5.65 -14.74 23.74
N ALA A 221 -4.60 -14.13 24.28
CA ALA A 221 -4.10 -12.83 23.85
C ALA A 221 -3.50 -12.87 22.43
N LEU A 222 -2.78 -13.93 22.06
CA LEU A 222 -2.29 -14.16 20.71
C LEU A 222 -3.44 -14.26 19.68
N ASN A 223 -4.59 -14.77 20.12
CA ASN A 223 -5.80 -14.87 19.32
C ASN A 223 -6.72 -13.64 19.44
N LEU A 224 -6.27 -12.56 20.09
CA LEU A 224 -7.04 -11.33 20.32
C LEU A 224 -8.36 -11.59 21.08
N ARG A 225 -8.36 -12.56 22.00
CA ARG A 225 -9.50 -12.94 22.84
C ARG A 225 -9.21 -12.60 24.30
N ASP A 226 -10.25 -12.15 25.01
CA ASP A 226 -10.20 -12.03 26.45
C ASP A 226 -10.47 -13.38 27.11
N THR A 227 -9.67 -13.72 28.12
CA THR A 227 -9.88 -14.98 28.87
C THR A 227 -11.14 -14.88 29.74
N LYS A 228 -12.07 -15.83 29.53
CA LYS A 228 -13.26 -16.00 30.37
C LYS A 228 -13.12 -17.20 31.29
N VAL A 229 -13.48 -17.02 32.55
CA VAL A 229 -13.50 -18.09 33.57
C VAL A 229 -14.95 -18.43 33.90
N PHE A 230 -15.29 -19.71 33.82
CA PHE A 230 -16.62 -20.22 34.11
C PHE A 230 -16.60 -21.13 35.34
N ASP A 231 -17.65 -21.05 36.14
CA ASP A 231 -17.97 -22.01 37.18
C ASP A 231 -18.94 -23.04 36.63
N TYR A 232 -18.72 -24.30 36.99
CA TYR A 232 -19.52 -25.42 36.50
C TYR A 232 -20.26 -26.01 37.69
N GLU A 233 -21.59 -26.00 37.60
CA GLU A 233 -22.48 -26.62 38.58
C GLU A 233 -23.21 -27.77 37.89
N THR A 234 -23.25 -28.94 38.53
CA THR A 234 -23.96 -30.12 38.02
C THR A 234 -25.24 -30.29 38.83
N ASP A 235 -26.39 -30.30 38.15
CA ASP A 235 -27.67 -30.54 38.81
C ASP A 235 -27.86 -32.02 39.20
N GLU A 236 -28.92 -32.31 39.96
CA GLU A 236 -29.27 -33.67 40.41
C GLU A 236 -29.55 -34.64 39.23
N ASN A 237 -29.78 -34.11 38.02
CA ASN A 237 -30.02 -34.87 36.80
C ASN A 237 -28.74 -35.10 35.96
N GLY A 238 -27.58 -34.65 36.45
CA GLY A 238 -26.28 -34.80 35.78
C GLY A 238 -26.00 -33.79 34.67
N LYS A 239 -26.81 -32.74 34.53
CA LYS A 239 -26.59 -31.66 33.55
C LYS A 239 -25.68 -30.59 34.16
N THR A 240 -24.57 -30.32 33.48
CA THR A 240 -23.64 -29.26 33.87
C THR A 240 -24.02 -27.91 33.25
N THR A 241 -24.24 -26.90 34.09
CA THR A 241 -24.44 -25.51 33.68
C THR A 241 -23.17 -24.70 33.90
N ALA A 242 -22.77 -23.91 32.89
CA ALA A 242 -21.61 -23.03 32.96
C ALA A 242 -22.03 -21.58 33.23
N THR A 243 -21.66 -21.05 34.40
CA THR A 243 -21.94 -19.67 34.80
C THR A 243 -20.65 -18.85 34.73
N LEU A 244 -20.70 -17.67 34.10
CA LEU A 244 -19.52 -16.80 34.00
C LEU A 244 -19.13 -16.28 35.40
N ASN A 245 -17.92 -16.63 35.84
CA ASN A 245 -17.37 -16.08 37.06
C ASN A 245 -16.78 -14.69 36.77
N LYS A 246 -17.54 -13.65 37.08
CA LYS A 246 -17.14 -12.26 36.82
C LYS A 246 -15.86 -11.85 37.56
N LYS A 247 -15.68 -12.33 38.80
CA LYS A 247 -14.52 -11.97 39.64
C LYS A 247 -13.24 -12.60 39.07
N GLU A 248 -13.25 -13.91 38.83
CA GLU A 248 -12.11 -14.63 38.28
C GLU A 248 -11.80 -14.20 36.85
N THR A 249 -12.82 -13.91 36.05
CA THR A 249 -12.65 -13.35 34.70
C THR A 249 -11.96 -11.99 34.76
N MET A 250 -12.38 -11.09 35.65
CA MET A 250 -11.73 -9.79 35.83
C MET A 250 -10.25 -9.92 36.24
N LEU A 251 -9.92 -10.85 37.16
CA LEU A 251 -8.53 -11.12 37.55
C LEU A 251 -7.71 -11.67 36.37
N ALA A 252 -8.28 -12.59 35.59
CA ALA A 252 -7.63 -13.12 34.39
C ALA A 252 -7.38 -12.00 33.35
N THR A 253 -8.33 -11.10 33.12
CA THR A 253 -8.15 -9.93 32.24
C THR A 253 -7.01 -9.03 32.72
N GLN A 254 -6.95 -8.70 34.01
CA GLN A 254 -5.86 -7.88 34.56
C GLN A 254 -4.48 -8.53 34.34
N LYS A 255 -4.37 -9.85 34.54
CA LYS A 255 -3.13 -10.60 34.28
C LYS A 255 -2.79 -10.66 32.78
N GLN A 256 -3.80 -10.78 31.92
CA GLN A 256 -3.61 -10.76 30.49
C GLN A 256 -3.14 -9.37 30.00
N ASP A 257 -3.66 -8.28 30.57
CA ASP A 257 -3.22 -6.93 30.24
C ASP A 257 -1.79 -6.67 30.69
N LEU A 258 -1.39 -7.17 31.86
CA LEU A 258 0.00 -7.17 32.29
C LEU A 258 0.92 -7.88 31.27
N LEU A 259 0.50 -9.06 30.78
CA LEU A 259 1.24 -9.78 29.73
C LEU A 259 1.32 -9.00 28.41
N LYS A 260 0.27 -8.27 28.02
CA LYS A 260 0.27 -7.40 26.83
C LYS A 260 1.30 -6.27 26.98
N GLU A 261 1.37 -5.63 28.14
CA GLU A 261 2.36 -4.57 28.42
C GLU A 261 3.79 -5.12 28.49
N GLU A 262 4.00 -6.26 29.14
CA GLU A 262 5.30 -6.94 29.14
C GLU A 262 5.74 -7.30 27.72
N PHE A 263 4.82 -7.76 26.87
CA PHE A 263 5.13 -8.04 25.47
C PHE A 263 5.59 -6.79 24.72
N LYS A 264 4.90 -5.65 24.88
CA LYS A 264 5.29 -4.38 24.25
C LYS A 264 6.71 -3.95 24.67
N ASN A 265 6.98 -4.01 25.97
CA ASN A 265 8.29 -3.66 26.52
C ASN A 265 9.38 -4.64 26.06
N TRP A 266 9.01 -5.91 25.92
CA TRP A 266 9.92 -6.97 25.52
C TRP A 266 10.29 -6.87 24.04
N VAL A 267 9.34 -6.69 23.12
CA VAL A 267 9.54 -6.84 21.66
C VAL A 267 10.80 -6.14 21.15
N PHE A 268 10.99 -4.86 21.48
CA PHE A 268 12.15 -4.08 21.03
C PHE A 268 13.26 -3.93 22.06
N LYS A 269 13.22 -4.66 23.19
CA LYS A 269 14.24 -4.53 24.24
C LYS A 269 15.64 -4.95 23.80
N GLU A 270 15.75 -6.08 23.11
CA GLU A 270 17.03 -6.67 22.71
C GLU A 270 17.44 -6.17 21.31
N PRO A 271 18.68 -5.68 21.10
CA PRO A 271 19.10 -5.06 19.84
C PRO A 271 18.94 -5.95 18.60
N ASN A 272 19.38 -7.21 18.65
CA ASN A 272 19.34 -8.09 17.48
C ASN A 272 17.90 -8.43 17.09
N ARG A 273 17.04 -8.71 18.08
CA ARG A 273 15.60 -8.92 17.90
C ARG A 273 14.94 -7.66 17.34
N ARG A 274 15.30 -6.48 17.86
CA ARG A 274 14.76 -5.20 17.38
C ARG A 274 15.05 -5.01 15.91
N GLU A 275 16.32 -5.12 15.50
CA GLU A 275 16.73 -4.97 14.10
C GLU A 275 16.00 -5.96 13.19
N LYS A 276 15.97 -7.24 13.59
CA LYS A 276 15.24 -8.29 12.85
C LYS A 276 13.75 -7.96 12.67
N LEU A 277 13.06 -7.58 13.74
CA LEU A 277 11.62 -7.33 13.71
C LEU A 277 11.27 -6.03 12.97
N VAL A 278 12.08 -4.98 13.12
CA VAL A 278 11.95 -3.73 12.35
C VAL A 278 12.09 -4.00 10.86
N LYS A 279 13.07 -4.81 10.47
CA LYS A 279 13.26 -5.23 9.08
C LYS A 279 12.05 -5.97 8.53
N ILE A 280 11.57 -7.01 9.24
CA ILE A 280 10.37 -7.77 8.83
C ILE A 280 9.15 -6.86 8.68
N TYR A 281 8.98 -5.91 9.61
CA TYR A 281 7.86 -4.96 9.56
C TYR A 281 7.96 -4.06 8.32
N ASN A 282 9.13 -3.48 8.08
CA ASN A 282 9.34 -2.60 6.92
C ASN A 282 9.17 -3.34 5.60
N GLU A 283 9.66 -4.57 5.49
CA GLU A 283 9.50 -5.40 4.29
C GLU A 283 8.04 -5.75 4.01
N LYS A 284 7.24 -6.03 5.04
CA LYS A 284 5.83 -6.41 4.88
C LYS A 284 4.88 -5.23 4.71
N PHE A 285 5.09 -4.14 5.44
CA PHE A 285 4.11 -3.05 5.53
C PHE A 285 4.61 -1.72 4.97
N ASN A 286 5.92 -1.48 4.97
CA ASN A 286 6.53 -0.24 4.47
C ASN A 286 7.14 -0.40 3.08
N SER A 287 6.32 -0.91 2.17
CA SER A 287 6.74 -1.24 0.80
C SER A 287 5.83 -0.61 -0.26
N VAL A 288 4.65 -0.15 0.13
CA VAL A 288 3.66 0.40 -0.81
C VAL A 288 3.82 1.91 -0.94
N ARG A 289 4.15 2.37 -2.15
CA ARG A 289 4.11 3.79 -2.52
C ARG A 289 2.80 4.14 -3.21
N LEU A 290 2.18 5.24 -2.80
CA LEU A 290 0.99 5.80 -3.45
C LEU A 290 1.37 6.39 -4.81
N ARG A 291 0.39 6.41 -5.74
CA ARG A 291 0.60 7.01 -7.06
C ARG A 291 0.84 8.51 -6.96
N GLU A 292 2.01 8.93 -7.41
CA GLU A 292 2.40 10.34 -7.53
C GLU A 292 2.55 10.69 -9.00
N PHE A 293 1.95 11.81 -9.40
CA PHE A 293 2.00 12.29 -10.77
C PHE A 293 3.02 13.43 -10.85
N ASP A 294 4.06 13.25 -11.65
CA ASP A 294 4.99 14.31 -12.00
C ASP A 294 4.60 14.93 -13.35
N GLY A 295 4.30 16.23 -13.34
CA GLY A 295 3.99 17.00 -14.54
C GLY A 295 5.14 17.85 -15.06
N SER A 296 6.36 17.70 -14.52
CA SER A 296 7.54 18.50 -14.89
C SER A 296 7.85 18.46 -16.39
N HIS A 297 7.52 17.38 -17.07
CA HIS A 297 7.72 17.17 -18.51
C HIS A 297 6.57 17.69 -19.39
N LEU A 298 5.50 18.21 -18.80
CA LEU A 298 4.35 18.69 -19.56
C LEU A 298 4.67 20.04 -20.21
N THR A 299 4.74 20.04 -21.54
CA THR A 299 4.72 21.26 -22.36
C THR A 299 3.26 21.62 -22.65
N LEU A 300 2.80 22.76 -22.14
CA LEU A 300 1.44 23.25 -22.34
C LEU A 300 1.44 24.32 -23.42
N ASP A 301 1.21 23.89 -24.66
CA ASP A 301 1.14 24.80 -25.80
C ASP A 301 -0.10 25.71 -25.68
N GLY A 302 0.14 27.02 -25.81
CA GLY A 302 -0.90 28.06 -25.68
C GLY A 302 -0.96 28.76 -24.32
N ILE A 303 -0.08 28.43 -23.36
CA ILE A 303 0.14 29.27 -22.18
C ILE A 303 1.04 30.45 -22.55
N ASN A 304 0.68 31.65 -22.08
CA ASN A 304 1.51 32.85 -22.23
C ASN A 304 2.94 32.56 -21.70
N PRO A 305 4.01 32.77 -22.49
CA PRO A 305 5.40 32.51 -22.09
C PRO A 305 5.83 33.14 -20.75
N GLU A 306 5.14 34.19 -20.30
CA GLU A 306 5.40 34.83 -19.00
C GLU A 306 4.84 34.07 -17.79
N ILE A 307 3.93 33.11 -18.00
CA ILE A 307 3.30 32.33 -16.92
C ILE A 307 4.06 31.01 -16.72
N LYS A 308 4.99 31.00 -15.75
CA LYS A 308 5.62 29.77 -15.27
C LYS A 308 4.74 29.10 -14.23
N LEU A 309 4.17 27.95 -14.59
CA LEU A 309 3.40 27.12 -13.64
C LEU A 309 4.31 26.56 -12.55
N ARG A 310 3.78 26.51 -11.33
CA ARG A 310 4.49 25.90 -10.18
C ARG A 310 4.39 24.37 -10.26
N PRO A 311 5.34 23.62 -9.66
CA PRO A 311 5.36 22.15 -9.72
C PRO A 311 4.04 21.48 -9.33
N HIS A 312 3.38 21.93 -8.26
CA HIS A 312 2.10 21.35 -7.84
C HIS A 312 0.96 21.57 -8.85
N GLN A 313 1.01 22.62 -9.68
CA GLN A 313 0.01 22.87 -10.72
C GLN A 313 0.23 21.90 -11.88
N LEU A 314 1.49 21.69 -12.27
CA LEU A 314 1.86 20.70 -13.27
C LEU A 314 1.48 19.28 -12.82
N ASN A 315 1.74 18.91 -11.57
CA ASN A 315 1.38 17.61 -11.01
C ASN A 315 -0.14 17.40 -10.96
N ALA A 316 -0.92 18.45 -10.69
CA ALA A 316 -2.38 18.37 -10.77
C ALA A 316 -2.90 18.15 -12.20
N ILE A 317 -2.22 18.76 -13.19
CA ILE A 317 -2.51 18.54 -14.61
C ILE A 317 -2.14 17.11 -15.02
N ALA A 318 -0.95 16.63 -14.64
CA ALA A 318 -0.50 15.26 -14.86
C ALA A 318 -1.46 14.23 -14.24
N ARG A 319 -1.93 14.46 -13.01
CA ARG A 319 -2.96 13.64 -12.37
C ARG A 319 -4.26 13.57 -13.17
N THR A 320 -4.65 14.68 -13.79
CA THR A 320 -5.86 14.74 -14.63
C THR A 320 -5.66 13.94 -15.92
N LEU A 321 -4.47 14.01 -16.51
CA LEU A 321 -4.12 13.35 -17.76
C LEU A 321 -3.92 11.83 -17.60
N TYR A 322 -3.21 11.41 -16.55
CA TYR A 322 -2.79 10.02 -16.33
C TYR A 322 -3.72 9.25 -15.37
N GLY A 323 -4.54 9.93 -14.58
CA GLY A 323 -5.40 9.34 -13.54
C GLY A 323 -6.72 8.73 -14.03
N GLY A 324 -7.03 8.78 -15.32
CA GLY A 324 -8.07 7.97 -15.96
C GLY A 324 -9.54 8.29 -15.63
N ASN A 325 -9.88 9.45 -15.06
CA ASN A 325 -11.28 9.79 -14.77
C ASN A 325 -11.59 11.29 -14.70
N THR A 326 -11.07 12.06 -15.66
CA THR A 326 -11.49 13.47 -15.82
C THR A 326 -11.53 13.84 -17.30
N LEU A 327 -12.68 14.37 -17.73
CA LEU A 327 -12.88 14.98 -19.05
C LEU A 327 -11.84 16.10 -19.25
N LEU A 328 -10.86 15.86 -20.11
CA LEU A 328 -9.97 16.89 -20.63
C LEU A 328 -10.76 17.69 -21.67
N ALA A 329 -11.57 18.63 -21.20
CA ALA A 329 -11.83 19.81 -22.01
C ALA A 329 -10.46 20.48 -22.18
N HIS A 330 -9.93 20.48 -23.40
CA HIS A 330 -8.80 21.32 -23.75
C HIS A 330 -9.18 22.76 -23.41
N VAL A 331 -8.70 23.29 -22.28
CA VAL A 331 -9.09 24.62 -21.82
C VAL A 331 -8.19 25.64 -22.50
N VAL A 332 -8.80 26.50 -23.29
CA VAL A 332 -8.25 27.82 -23.58
C VAL A 332 -8.42 28.67 -22.30
N GLY A 333 -7.32 29.10 -21.70
CA GLY A 333 -7.27 30.21 -20.73
C GLY A 333 -7.14 29.82 -19.24
N ALA A 334 -5.93 29.93 -18.71
CA ALA A 334 -5.59 29.86 -17.29
C ALA A 334 -6.30 30.95 -16.45
N GLY A 335 -6.96 30.57 -15.36
CA GLY A 335 -7.48 31.52 -14.38
C GLY A 335 -8.55 30.92 -13.48
N LYS A 336 -8.19 30.65 -12.23
CA LYS A 336 -9.09 30.08 -11.21
C LYS A 336 -10.23 31.03 -10.75
N THR A 337 -10.63 32.02 -11.56
CA THR A 337 -11.65 33.03 -11.23
C THR A 337 -12.86 33.01 -12.17
N LYS A 338 -12.90 32.17 -13.22
CA LYS A 338 -14.12 31.79 -13.95
C LYS A 338 -14.68 30.43 -13.47
N LEU A 339 -14.54 30.17 -12.17
CA LEU A 339 -14.71 28.85 -11.57
C LEU A 339 -16.03 28.68 -10.80
N SER A 340 -17.04 29.50 -11.09
CA SER A 340 -18.41 29.23 -10.65
C SER A 340 -19.40 29.81 -11.64
N SER A 341 -20.46 29.05 -11.90
CA SER A 341 -21.58 29.31 -12.81
C SER A 341 -21.38 28.78 -14.24
N PRO A 342 -22.42 28.18 -14.82
CA PRO A 342 -22.34 26.88 -15.46
C PRO A 342 -22.15 26.91 -16.97
N LEU A 343 -21.62 25.77 -17.41
CA LEU A 343 -21.43 25.28 -18.78
C LEU A 343 -20.23 25.89 -19.51
#